data_AF-A0A349BYX0-F1
#
_entry.id   AF-A0A349BYX0-F1
#
_cell.length_a   1.000
_cell.length_b   1.000
_cell.length_c   1.000
_cell.angle_alpha   90.00
_cell.angle_beta   90.00
_cell.angle_gamma   90.00
#
_symmetry.space_group_name_H-M   'P 1'
#
loop_
_entity.id
_entity.type
_entity.pdbx_description
1 polymer ?
#
loop_
_entity_poly.entity_id
_entity_poly.type
_entity_poly.pdbx_seq_one_letter_code
_entity_poly.pdbx_strand_id
1 'polypeptide(L)'
;MYGAILGDIIGSPYEFDSHNIKTKEFELFSDRSEFTDDSIMTLAVGEALMDVSRDASDEEIKEALVSSMQKYGQAYPLAGYGINFSVWLNQKDPKPYNSYGNGSAMRVSAVPWLYQEDFERMLHVARLTAEVTHNHPEGIKGAEATAAAI
;
A
#
# COMPACT_ATOMS: atom_id res chain seq x y z
N MET A 1 -6.56 -4.29 9.11
CA MET A 1 -6.76 -4.01 7.67
C MET A 1 -8.12 -3.40 7.31
N TYR A 2 -9.27 -3.86 7.83
CA TYR A 2 -10.58 -3.30 7.44
C TYR A 2 -10.70 -1.79 7.58
N GLY A 3 -10.11 -1.18 8.62
CA GLY A 3 -10.11 0.28 8.76
C GLY A 3 -9.45 1.02 7.59
N ALA A 4 -8.37 0.48 7.01
CA ALA A 4 -7.72 1.06 5.83
C ALA A 4 -8.62 0.98 4.60
N ILE A 5 -9.23 -0.20 4.36
CA ILE A 5 -10.16 -0.44 3.24
C ILE A 5 -11.41 0.44 3.36
N LEU A 6 -12.00 0.52 4.57
CA LEU A 6 -13.16 1.38 4.80
C LEU A 6 -12.78 2.85 4.63
N GLY A 7 -11.62 3.27 5.14
CA GLY A 7 -11.14 4.65 4.99
C GLY A 7 -10.96 5.06 3.53
N ASP A 8 -10.39 4.16 2.71
CA ASP A 8 -10.28 4.33 1.26
C ASP A 8 -11.66 4.52 0.60
N ILE A 9 -12.57 3.55 0.78
CA ILE A 9 -13.91 3.60 0.17
C ILE A 9 -14.73 4.82 0.61
N ILE A 10 -14.61 5.21 1.88
CA ILE A 10 -15.31 6.38 2.44
C ILE A 10 -14.70 7.68 1.89
N GLY A 11 -13.38 7.72 1.72
CA GLY A 11 -12.65 8.91 1.27
C GLY A 11 -12.73 9.17 -0.23
N SER A 12 -12.89 8.12 -1.04
CA SER A 12 -12.76 8.20 -2.50
C SER A 12 -13.70 9.20 -3.20
N PRO A 13 -14.98 9.42 -2.79
CA PRO A 13 -15.84 10.43 -3.41
C PRO A 13 -15.38 11.87 -3.19
N TYR A 14 -14.49 12.10 -2.23
CA TYR A 14 -14.03 13.41 -1.78
C TYR A 14 -12.58 13.70 -2.19
N GLU A 15 -11.96 12.78 -2.92
CA GLU A 15 -10.63 12.96 -3.47
C GLU A 15 -10.64 14.03 -4.58
N PHE A 16 -9.55 14.78 -4.68
CA PHE A 16 -9.33 15.91 -5.61
C PHE A 16 -10.15 17.18 -5.36
N ASP A 17 -9.60 18.30 -5.83
CA ASP A 17 -10.07 19.66 -5.53
C ASP A 17 -11.51 19.96 -5.96
N SER A 18 -12.07 19.17 -6.88
CA SER A 18 -13.43 19.37 -7.39
C SER A 18 -14.52 18.80 -6.47
N HIS A 19 -14.17 17.88 -5.57
CA HIS A 19 -15.12 17.22 -4.65
C HIS A 19 -14.70 17.30 -3.17
N ASN A 20 -13.56 17.93 -2.89
CA ASN A 20 -13.08 18.12 -1.53
C ASN A 20 -14.07 18.96 -0.70
N ILE A 21 -14.50 18.37 0.41
CA ILE A 21 -15.31 19.05 1.42
C ILE A 21 -14.50 19.17 2.70
N LYS A 22 -14.34 20.38 3.23
CA LYS A 22 -13.56 20.66 4.45
C LYS A 22 -14.46 20.65 5.69
N THR A 23 -15.23 19.58 5.86
CA THR A 23 -16.19 19.41 6.95
C THR A 23 -16.12 18.00 7.54
N LYS A 24 -16.59 17.84 8.78
CA LYS A 24 -16.79 16.53 9.43
C LYS A 24 -18.20 15.97 9.19
N GLU A 25 -19.07 16.77 8.59
CA GLU A 25 -20.44 16.38 8.24
C GLU A 25 -20.47 15.92 6.78
N PHE A 26 -20.31 14.62 6.58
CA PHE A 26 -20.33 14.00 5.26
C PHE A 26 -20.93 12.60 5.32
N GLU A 27 -21.38 12.11 4.17
CA GLU A 27 -21.92 10.77 4.05
C GLU A 27 -20.78 9.76 3.99
N LEU A 28 -20.79 8.75 4.88
CA LEU A 28 -19.72 7.76 4.90
C LEU A 28 -19.73 6.90 3.62
N PHE A 29 -20.91 6.52 3.12
CA PHE A 29 -21.06 5.70 1.92
C PHE A 29 -22.09 6.32 1.00
N SER A 30 -21.72 6.56 -0.24
CA SER A 30 -22.61 7.05 -1.29
C SER A 30 -22.54 6.17 -2.52
N ASP A 31 -23.40 6.41 -3.52
CA ASP A 31 -23.34 5.72 -4.81
C ASP A 31 -22.02 5.95 -5.58
N ARG A 32 -21.18 6.89 -5.12
CA ARG A 32 -19.86 7.17 -5.68
C ARG A 32 -18.70 6.53 -4.89
N SER A 33 -19.00 5.86 -3.78
CA SER A 33 -17.98 5.22 -2.94
C SER A 33 -17.43 3.97 -3.62
N GLU A 34 -16.15 4.02 -3.97
CA GLU A 34 -15.44 2.93 -4.64
C GLU A 34 -14.12 2.64 -3.92
N PHE A 35 -13.64 1.40 -3.97
CA PHE A 35 -12.29 1.08 -3.53
C PHE A 35 -11.26 1.58 -4.55
N THR A 36 -10.05 1.90 -4.10
CA THR A 36 -8.98 2.41 -4.96
C THR A 36 -7.72 1.55 -4.84
N ASP A 37 -6.60 2.07 -5.32
CA ASP A 37 -5.30 1.45 -5.23
C ASP A 37 -4.87 1.20 -3.78
N ASP A 38 -5.32 2.00 -2.81
CA ASP A 38 -5.07 1.81 -1.38
C ASP A 38 -5.55 0.42 -0.92
N SER A 39 -6.82 0.09 -1.18
CA SER A 39 -7.40 -1.21 -0.84
C SER A 39 -6.72 -2.36 -1.58
N ILE A 40 -6.51 -2.19 -2.89
CA ILE A 40 -5.96 -3.24 -3.75
C ILE A 40 -4.51 -3.55 -3.36
N MET A 41 -3.70 -2.52 -3.10
CA MET A 41 -2.31 -2.68 -2.70
C MET A 41 -2.18 -3.18 -1.26
N THR A 42 -3.12 -2.82 -0.37
CA THR A 42 -3.21 -3.41 0.97
C THR A 42 -3.42 -4.92 0.89
N LEU A 43 -4.31 -5.39 0.02
CA LEU A 43 -4.55 -6.83 -0.18
C LEU A 43 -3.34 -7.51 -0.83
N ALA A 44 -2.73 -6.89 -1.84
CA ALA A 44 -1.55 -7.43 -2.52
C ALA A 44 -0.37 -7.62 -1.55
N VAL A 45 -0.09 -6.64 -0.70
CA VAL A 45 0.94 -6.75 0.35
C VAL A 45 0.61 -7.87 1.33
N GLY A 46 -0.65 -7.97 1.76
CA GLY A 46 -1.10 -9.05 2.63
C GLY A 46 -0.89 -10.44 2.01
N GLU A 47 -1.29 -10.63 0.75
CA GLU A 47 -1.10 -11.90 0.03
C GLU A 47 0.38 -12.27 -0.05
N ALA A 48 1.24 -11.35 -0.50
CA ALA A 48 2.68 -11.59 -0.62
C ALA A 48 3.31 -12.03 0.71
N LEU A 49 2.94 -11.39 1.81
CA LEU A 49 3.52 -11.67 3.12
C LEU A 49 2.97 -12.94 3.79
N MET A 50 1.78 -13.41 3.39
CA MET A 50 1.25 -14.69 3.84
C MET A 50 1.87 -15.88 3.08
N ASP A 51 2.29 -15.66 1.83
CA ASP A 51 2.83 -16.70 0.96
C ASP A 51 4.34 -16.94 1.17
N VAL A 52 5.07 -15.95 1.69
CA VAL A 52 6.51 -16.09 2.01
C VAL A 52 6.74 -16.80 3.34
N SER A 53 7.83 -17.57 3.41
CA SER A 53 8.25 -18.21 4.66
C SER A 53 8.68 -17.18 5.71
N ARG A 54 8.61 -17.54 6.99
CA ARG A 54 9.03 -16.67 8.11
C ARG A 54 10.53 -16.38 8.10
N ASP A 55 11.33 -17.31 7.58
CA ASP A 55 12.78 -17.22 7.40
C ASP A 55 13.20 -16.71 6.02
N ALA A 56 12.25 -16.24 5.19
CA ALA A 56 12.54 -15.70 3.88
C ALA A 56 13.53 -14.53 3.95
N SER A 57 14.43 -14.49 2.97
CA SER A 57 15.38 -13.39 2.78
C SER A 57 14.67 -12.11 2.37
N ASP A 58 15.36 -10.99 2.48
CA ASP A 58 14.81 -9.69 2.07
C ASP A 58 14.50 -9.66 0.57
N GLU A 59 15.32 -10.33 -0.24
CA GLU A 59 15.11 -10.49 -1.68
C GLU A 59 13.86 -11.31 -1.98
N GLU A 60 13.67 -12.46 -1.31
CA GLU A 60 12.48 -13.31 -1.49
C GLU A 60 11.20 -12.55 -1.13
N ILE A 61 11.21 -11.78 -0.03
CA ILE A 61 10.08 -10.93 0.37
C ILE A 61 9.81 -9.86 -0.69
N LYS A 62 10.85 -9.17 -1.18
CA LYS A 62 10.70 -8.14 -2.22
C LYS A 62 10.17 -8.72 -3.53
N GLU A 63 10.65 -9.88 -3.96
CA GLU A 63 10.17 -10.55 -5.16
C GLU A 63 8.68 -10.92 -5.04
N ALA A 64 8.25 -11.46 -3.90
CA ALA A 64 6.85 -11.76 -3.63
C ALA A 64 5.98 -10.50 -3.62
N LEU A 65 6.44 -9.41 -2.99
CA LEU A 65 5.76 -8.12 -2.99
C LEU A 65 5.59 -7.58 -4.41
N VAL A 66 6.65 -7.60 -5.22
CA VAL A 66 6.60 -7.14 -6.61
C VAL A 66 5.59 -7.97 -7.41
N SER A 67 5.69 -9.30 -7.33
CA SER A 67 4.83 -10.22 -8.06
C SER A 67 3.35 -10.02 -7.71
N SER A 68 3.03 -9.97 -6.41
CA SER A 68 1.66 -9.77 -5.94
C SER A 68 1.11 -8.39 -6.33
N MET A 69 1.88 -7.32 -6.10
CA MET A 69 1.43 -5.97 -6.44
C MET A 69 1.18 -5.80 -7.94
N GLN A 70 2.03 -6.36 -8.80
CA GLN A 70 1.79 -6.34 -10.24
C GLN A 70 0.58 -7.20 -10.64
N LYS A 71 0.41 -8.39 -10.05
CA LYS A 71 -0.77 -9.25 -10.27
C LYS A 71 -2.07 -8.51 -9.97
N TYR A 72 -2.18 -7.89 -8.80
CA TYR A 72 -3.38 -7.14 -8.42
C TYR A 72 -3.53 -5.86 -9.23
N GLY A 73 -2.45 -5.10 -9.45
CA GLY A 73 -2.51 -3.86 -10.21
C GLY A 73 -2.94 -4.06 -11.67
N GLN A 74 -2.50 -5.15 -12.29
CA GLN A 74 -2.89 -5.51 -13.65
C GLN A 74 -4.33 -6.06 -13.72
N ALA A 75 -4.82 -6.69 -12.66
CA ALA A 75 -6.21 -7.14 -12.57
C ALA A 75 -7.20 -5.97 -12.43
N TYR A 76 -6.77 -4.84 -11.86
CA TYR A 76 -7.60 -3.67 -11.59
C TYR A 76 -6.98 -2.36 -12.14
N PRO A 77 -6.74 -2.24 -13.45
CA PRO A 77 -5.90 -1.18 -14.03
C PRO A 77 -6.45 0.25 -13.89
N LEU A 78 -7.72 0.41 -13.52
CA LEU A 78 -8.42 1.70 -13.43
C LEU A 78 -8.66 2.18 -11.99
N ALA A 79 -7.94 1.63 -11.01
CA ALA A 79 -8.20 1.88 -9.59
C ALA A 79 -7.54 3.15 -9.02
N GLY A 80 -7.15 4.12 -9.84
CA GLY A 80 -6.63 5.41 -9.34
C GLY A 80 -5.09 5.53 -9.18
N TYR A 81 -4.32 4.55 -9.67
CA TYR A 81 -2.86 4.56 -9.54
C TYR A 81 -2.18 5.84 -10.06
N GLY A 82 -1.23 6.37 -9.29
CA GLY A 82 -0.34 7.44 -9.74
C GLY A 82 0.45 7.06 -11.01
N ILE A 83 0.81 8.06 -11.83
CA ILE A 83 1.44 7.85 -13.16
C ILE A 83 2.67 6.94 -13.09
N ASN A 84 3.63 7.25 -12.21
CA ASN A 84 4.86 6.47 -12.07
C ASN A 84 4.60 5.06 -11.57
N PHE A 85 3.61 4.90 -10.68
CA PHE A 85 3.25 3.60 -10.14
C PHE A 85 2.55 2.74 -11.21
N SER A 86 1.69 3.33 -12.03
CA SER A 86 1.08 2.68 -13.20
C SER A 86 2.13 2.14 -14.18
N VAL A 87 3.20 2.92 -14.44
CA VAL A 87 4.33 2.45 -15.26
C VAL A 87 5.02 1.27 -14.59
N TRP A 88 5.32 1.37 -13.30
CA TRP A 88 5.95 0.31 -12.51
C TRP A 88 5.15 -1.01 -12.52
N LEU A 89 3.81 -0.93 -12.43
CA LEU A 89 2.91 -2.09 -12.46
C LEU A 89 3.01 -2.91 -13.77
N ASN A 90 3.43 -2.27 -14.87
CA ASN A 90 3.48 -2.87 -16.20
C ASN A 90 4.91 -3.17 -16.69
N GLN A 91 5.93 -2.89 -15.88
CA GLN A 91 7.32 -3.18 -16.22
C GLN A 91 7.65 -4.66 -16.00
N LYS A 92 8.44 -5.25 -16.90
CA LYS A 92 8.89 -6.65 -16.77
C LYS A 92 9.85 -6.87 -15.60
N ASP A 93 10.72 -5.90 -15.34
CA ASP A 93 11.67 -5.89 -14.22
C ASP A 93 11.59 -4.51 -13.55
N PRO A 94 10.56 -4.28 -12.73
CA PRO A 94 10.29 -2.97 -12.17
C PRO A 94 11.35 -2.61 -11.12
N LYS A 95 11.82 -1.36 -11.15
CA LYS A 95 12.78 -0.82 -10.17
C LYS A 95 12.12 0.29 -9.36
N PRO A 96 12.49 0.46 -8.07
CA PRO A 96 11.99 1.59 -7.30
C PRO A 96 12.47 2.90 -7.90
N TYR A 97 11.64 3.94 -7.77
CA TYR A 97 11.79 5.19 -8.52
C TYR A 97 11.86 6.43 -7.61
N ASN A 98 12.39 6.26 -6.40
CA ASN A 98 12.66 7.31 -5.42
C ASN A 98 11.43 8.17 -5.06
N SER A 99 10.26 7.53 -4.99
CA SER A 99 9.02 8.20 -4.59
C SER A 99 9.02 8.53 -3.10
N TYR A 100 8.52 9.72 -2.76
CA TYR A 100 8.29 10.21 -1.40
C TYR A 100 6.79 10.48 -1.12
N GLY A 101 5.90 9.98 -1.98
CA GLY A 101 4.45 10.04 -1.78
C GLY A 101 3.96 9.10 -0.67
N ASN A 102 2.66 9.15 -0.38
CA ASN A 102 1.97 8.32 0.62
C ASN A 102 1.82 6.83 0.22
N GLY A 103 2.13 6.48 -1.03
CA GLY A 103 1.91 5.16 -1.63
C GLY A 103 2.48 3.96 -0.85
N SER A 104 3.53 4.18 -0.07
CA SER A 104 4.10 3.16 0.82
C SER A 104 3.30 3.02 2.12
N ALA A 105 2.87 4.13 2.71
CA ALA A 105 2.14 4.18 3.98
C ALA A 105 0.71 3.63 3.85
N MET A 106 0.01 3.95 2.76
CA MET A 106 -1.40 3.60 2.59
C MET A 106 -1.66 2.08 2.53
N ARG A 107 -0.64 1.29 2.14
CA ARG A 107 -0.76 -0.16 1.92
C ARG A 107 -0.09 -1.05 2.97
N VAL A 108 0.53 -0.47 3.99
CA VAL A 108 1.37 -1.23 4.96
C VAL A 108 0.56 -1.99 6.01
N SER A 109 -0.76 -1.79 6.05
CA SER A 109 -1.60 -2.21 7.18
C SER A 109 -1.69 -3.72 7.43
N ALA A 110 -1.18 -4.57 6.54
CA ALA A 110 -1.06 -6.02 6.77
C ALA A 110 0.17 -6.40 7.61
N VAL A 111 1.26 -5.64 7.52
CA VAL A 111 2.53 -5.91 8.21
C VAL A 111 2.37 -6.04 9.73
N PRO A 112 1.77 -5.07 10.45
CA PRO A 112 1.64 -5.16 11.91
C PRO A 112 0.80 -6.37 12.37
N TRP A 113 -0.18 -6.80 11.57
CA TRP A 113 -0.97 -8.00 11.90
C TRP A 113 -0.18 -9.30 11.74
N LEU A 114 0.68 -9.39 10.72
CA LEU A 114 1.43 -10.61 10.43
C LEU A 114 2.69 -10.75 11.30
N TYR A 115 3.24 -9.64 11.79
CA TYR A 115 4.51 -9.57 12.53
C TYR A 115 4.37 -8.98 13.95
N GLN A 116 3.17 -9.04 14.55
CA GLN A 116 2.86 -8.45 15.86
C GLN A 116 3.77 -8.89 17.03
N GLU A 117 4.41 -10.06 16.92
CA GLU A 117 5.23 -10.65 18.00
C GLU A 117 6.66 -10.09 18.04
N ASP A 118 7.12 -9.46 16.96
CA ASP A 118 8.50 -8.94 16.83
C ASP A 118 8.47 -7.56 16.16
N PHE A 119 8.57 -6.53 16.98
CA PHE A 119 8.49 -5.14 16.56
C PHE A 119 9.62 -4.75 15.59
N GLU A 120 10.84 -5.24 15.81
CA GLU A 120 12.00 -4.93 14.95
C GLU A 120 11.82 -5.60 13.58
N ARG A 121 11.39 -6.86 13.56
CA ARG A 121 11.05 -7.55 12.30
C ARG A 121 9.87 -6.89 11.60
N MET A 122 8.86 -6.43 12.33
CA MET A 122 7.71 -5.71 11.78
C MET A 122 8.15 -4.42 11.07
N LEU A 123 8.98 -3.59 11.71
CA LEU A 123 9.51 -2.38 11.09
C LEU A 123 10.39 -2.69 9.88
N HIS A 124 11.24 -3.72 9.99
CA HIS A 124 12.07 -4.18 8.88
C HIS A 124 11.23 -4.60 7.68
N VAL A 125 10.18 -5.41 7.89
CA VAL A 125 9.28 -5.82 6.81
C VAL A 125 8.50 -4.62 6.25
N ALA A 126 8.04 -3.70 7.10
CA ALA A 126 7.38 -2.46 6.66
C ALA A 126 8.28 -1.65 5.71
N ARG A 127 9.57 -1.53 6.04
CA ARG A 127 10.58 -0.94 5.15
C ARG A 127 10.67 -1.67 3.82
N LEU A 128 10.72 -3.01 3.80
CA LEU A 128 10.78 -3.79 2.56
C LEU A 128 9.56 -3.51 1.65
N THR A 129 8.36 -3.37 2.23
CA THR A 129 7.15 -3.02 1.46
C THR A 129 7.22 -1.64 0.80
N ALA A 130 7.99 -0.71 1.36
CA ALA A 130 8.23 0.61 0.78
C ALA A 130 9.31 0.55 -0.31
N GLU A 131 10.44 -0.12 -0.02
CA GLU A 131 11.64 -0.12 -0.86
C GLU A 131 11.43 -0.62 -2.28
N VAL A 132 10.40 -1.44 -2.55
CA VAL A 132 10.08 -1.91 -3.91
C VAL A 132 9.63 -0.80 -4.86
N THR A 133 9.21 0.37 -4.34
CA THR A 133 8.69 1.51 -5.14
C THR A 133 9.12 2.88 -4.62
N HIS A 134 9.08 3.07 -3.29
CA HIS A 134 9.28 4.31 -2.55
C HIS A 134 10.60 4.23 -1.76
N ASN A 135 11.73 4.02 -2.44
CA ASN A 135 13.05 3.92 -1.81
C ASN A 135 13.65 5.29 -1.38
N HIS A 136 12.85 6.36 -1.37
CA HIS A 136 13.22 7.62 -0.74
C HIS A 136 13.13 7.48 0.79
N PRO A 137 14.04 8.08 1.59
CA PRO A 137 14.00 7.96 3.05
C PRO A 137 12.65 8.33 3.68
N GLU A 138 11.97 9.37 3.18
CA GLU A 138 10.65 9.77 3.68
C GLU A 138 9.53 8.79 3.31
N GLY A 139 9.63 8.12 2.15
CA GLY A 139 8.68 7.07 1.78
C GLY A 139 8.81 5.84 2.67
N ILE A 140 10.04 5.48 3.04
CA ILE A 140 10.33 4.39 3.98
C ILE A 140 9.80 4.74 5.38
N LYS A 141 10.15 5.92 5.89
CA LYS A 141 9.66 6.41 7.20
C LYS A 141 8.15 6.44 7.27
N GLY A 142 7.46 6.81 6.19
CA GLY A 142 6.00 6.78 6.13
C GLY A 142 5.41 5.40 6.38
N ALA A 143 5.99 4.35 5.80
CA ALA A 143 5.56 2.97 6.02
C ALA A 143 5.90 2.49 7.43
N GLU A 144 7.13 2.71 7.89
CA GLU A 144 7.58 2.34 9.24
C GLU A 144 6.74 3.02 10.32
N ALA A 145 6.50 4.34 10.22
CA ALA A 145 5.72 5.10 11.19
C ALA A 145 4.25 4.66 11.22
N THR A 146 3.66 4.37 10.06
CA THR A 146 2.27 3.88 9.97
C THR A 146 2.15 2.48 10.57
N ALA A 147 3.10 1.58 10.27
CA ALA A 147 3.12 0.25 10.83
C ALA A 147 3.32 0.28 12.36
N ALA A 148 4.20 1.15 12.88
CA ALA A 148 4.45 1.31 14.31
C ALA A 148 3.23 1.82 15.10
N ALA A 149 2.32 2.55 14.44
CA ALA A 149 1.15 3.15 15.06
C ALA A 149 -0.06 2.20 15.13
N ILE A 150 -0.03 1.08 14.40
CA ILE A 150 -1.06 0.05 14.36
C ILE A 150 -0.74 -1.03 15.39
#